data_AF-A0A1S2VXJ2-F1
#
_entry.id   AF-A0A1S2VXJ2-F1
#
_cell.length_a   1.000
_cell.length_b   1.000
_cell.length_c   1.000
_cell.angle_alpha   90.00
_cell.angle_beta   90.00
_cell.angle_gamma   90.00
#
_symmetry.space_group_name_H-M   'P 1'
#
loop_
_entity.id
_entity.type
_entity.pdbx_description
1 polymer ?
#
loop_
_entity_poly.entity_id
_entity_poly.type
_entity_poly.pdbx_seq_one_letter_code
_entity_poly.pdbx_strand_id
1 'polypeptide(L)'
;MFLNANNIRYVEDVQFRGKSGLLCPYDFVLPFTSQQPERFCTSITRPSQRLISGTLFSWEDTQAARKTPSELVVFLNDSDRRIDNQLITALEKYNAYPIKWSEREFKENLYKLAS
;
A
#
# COMPACT_ATOMS: atom_id res chain seq x y z
N MET A 1 16.99 -6.24 0.74
CA MET A 1 15.67 -5.56 0.67
C MET A 1 14.61 -6.59 0.28
N PHE A 2 13.47 -6.64 0.97
CA PHE A 2 12.46 -7.71 0.85
C PHE A 2 11.92 -7.92 -0.58
N LEU A 3 11.60 -6.84 -1.30
CA LEU A 3 11.07 -6.93 -2.67
C LEU A 3 12.09 -7.57 -3.64
N ASN A 4 13.36 -7.17 -3.57
CA ASN A 4 14.44 -7.75 -4.37
C ASN A 4 14.62 -9.26 -4.09
N ALA A 5 14.58 -9.65 -2.81
CA ALA A 5 14.72 -11.05 -2.41
C ALA A 5 13.61 -11.95 -2.96
N ASN A 6 12.44 -11.38 -3.25
CA ASN A 6 11.28 -12.07 -3.80
C ASN A 6 11.09 -11.83 -5.31
N ASN A 7 12.09 -11.24 -6.00
CA ASN A 7 12.03 -10.91 -7.43
C ASN A 7 10.83 -10.04 -7.83
N ILE A 8 10.36 -9.18 -6.92
CA ILE A 8 9.26 -8.26 -7.17
C ILE A 8 9.82 -7.01 -7.85
N ARG A 9 9.28 -6.67 -9.03
CA ARG A 9 9.65 -5.44 -9.77
C ARG A 9 8.90 -4.25 -9.18
N TYR A 10 9.60 -3.12 -9.02
CA TYR A 10 9.03 -1.88 -8.50
C TYR A 10 9.76 -0.66 -9.03
N VAL A 11 9.12 0.50 -8.86
CA VAL A 11 9.74 1.83 -8.91
C VAL A 11 9.66 2.41 -7.50
N GLU A 12 10.76 2.97 -7.00
CA GLU A 12 10.87 3.54 -5.65
C GLU A 12 10.70 5.06 -5.61
N ASP A 13 10.36 5.60 -4.45
CA ASP A 13 10.29 7.04 -4.14
C ASP A 13 9.50 7.86 -5.17
N VAL A 14 8.24 7.46 -5.37
CA VAL A 14 7.38 8.01 -6.42
C VAL A 14 6.33 8.94 -5.84
N GLN A 15 5.96 9.95 -6.62
CA GLN A 15 4.90 10.89 -6.28
C GLN A 15 3.91 11.02 -7.42
N PHE A 16 2.62 11.00 -7.10
CA PHE A 16 1.55 11.13 -8.08
C PHE A 16 0.68 12.33 -7.76
N ARG A 17 0.25 13.02 -8.81
CA ARG A 17 -0.71 14.11 -8.68
C ARG A 17 -2.11 13.51 -8.51
N GLY A 18 -2.75 13.79 -7.38
CA GLY A 18 -4.13 13.41 -7.12
C GLY A 18 -5.14 14.39 -7.73
N LYS A 19 -6.43 14.08 -7.58
CA LYS A 19 -7.54 14.87 -8.13
C LYS A 19 -7.59 16.28 -7.55
N SER A 20 -7.20 16.44 -6.30
CA SER A 20 -7.07 17.74 -5.62
C SER A 20 -5.95 18.62 -6.18
N GLY A 21 -5.05 18.04 -6.98
CA GLY A 21 -3.83 18.69 -7.45
C GLY A 21 -2.63 18.53 -6.52
N LEU A 22 -2.82 17.95 -5.32
CA LEU A 22 -1.75 17.63 -4.38
C LEU A 22 -0.88 16.48 -4.88
N LEU A 23 0.39 16.48 -4.47
CA LEU A 23 1.31 15.37 -4.70
C LEU A 23 1.18 14.36 -3.56
N CYS A 24 0.89 13.11 -3.91
CA CYS A 24 0.76 11.99 -2.99
C CYS A 24 2.00 11.09 -3.13
N PRO A 25 2.84 10.98 -2.08
CA PRO A 25 4.03 10.14 -2.10
C PRO A 25 3.70 8.67 -1.81
N TYR A 26 4.47 7.77 -2.40
CA TYR A 26 4.45 6.33 -2.15
C TYR A 26 5.87 5.78 -2.12
N ASP A 27 6.11 4.78 -1.26
CA ASP A 27 7.44 4.17 -1.14
C ASP A 27 7.77 3.38 -2.40
N PHE A 28 6.78 2.64 -2.93
CA PHE A 28 6.93 1.85 -4.15
C PHE A 28 5.67 1.88 -5.00
N VAL A 29 5.85 1.69 -6.31
CA VAL A 29 4.79 1.24 -7.21
C VAL A 29 5.21 -0.04 -7.91
N LEU A 30 4.33 -1.05 -7.82
CA LEU A 30 4.46 -2.30 -8.52
C LEU A 30 3.67 -2.19 -9.84
N PRO A 31 4.30 -2.50 -10.98
CA PRO A 31 3.64 -2.38 -12.27
C PRO A 31 2.51 -3.40 -12.41
N PHE A 32 1.62 -3.13 -13.37
CA PHE A 32 0.62 -4.09 -13.82
C PHE A 32 1.28 -5.40 -14.26
N THR A 33 0.61 -6.52 -13.95
CA THR A 33 0.99 -7.86 -14.40
C THR A 33 -0.23 -8.56 -15.01
N SER A 34 -0.03 -9.76 -15.56
CA SER A 34 -1.16 -10.55 -16.06
C SER A 34 -2.16 -10.97 -14.98
N GLN A 35 -1.77 -10.92 -13.70
CA GLN A 35 -2.57 -11.42 -12.58
C GLN A 35 -3.06 -10.33 -11.63
N GLN A 36 -2.44 -9.16 -11.63
CA GLN A 36 -2.68 -8.12 -10.62
C GLN A 36 -2.61 -6.70 -11.23
N PRO A 37 -3.48 -5.76 -10.79
CA PRO A 37 -3.50 -4.38 -11.28
C PRO A 37 -2.26 -3.59 -10.82
N GLU A 38 -2.08 -2.32 -11.23
CA GLU A 38 -1.01 -1.48 -10.67
C GLU A 38 -1.19 -1.33 -9.14
N ARG A 39 -0.11 -1.51 -8.35
CA ARG A 39 -0.19 -1.50 -6.88
C ARG A 39 0.72 -0.43 -6.33
N PHE A 40 0.15 0.48 -5.55
CA PHE A 40 0.86 1.51 -4.84
C PHE A 40 1.16 1.01 -3.44
N CYS A 41 2.37 1.21 -2.96
CA CYS A 41 2.81 0.69 -1.68
C CYS A 41 3.28 1.84 -0.79
N THR A 42 2.76 1.88 0.43
CA THR A 42 3.27 2.77 1.48
C THR A 42 3.42 2.00 2.77
N SER A 43 4.37 2.42 3.60
CA SER A 43 4.73 1.78 4.86
C SER A 43 4.44 2.72 6.03
N ILE A 44 3.88 2.15 7.10
CA ILE A 44 3.56 2.86 8.32
C ILE A 44 4.28 2.18 9.48
N THR A 45 5.38 2.81 9.92
CA THR A 45 6.21 2.31 11.03
C THR A 45 5.47 2.29 12.36
N ARG A 46 4.56 3.24 12.58
CA ARG A 46 3.80 3.37 13.82
C ARG A 46 2.33 3.62 13.52
N PRO A 47 1.54 2.57 13.24
CA PRO A 47 0.12 2.71 12.88
C PRO A 47 -0.66 3.52 13.90
N SER A 48 -1.40 4.52 13.42
CA SER A 48 -2.25 5.41 14.21
C SER A 48 -3.39 5.91 13.34
N GLN A 49 -4.51 6.34 13.95
CA GLN A 49 -5.66 6.87 13.22
C GLN A 49 -5.27 8.00 12.27
N ARG A 50 -4.44 8.95 12.73
CA ARG A 50 -3.97 10.08 11.91
C ARG A 50 -3.24 9.63 10.65
N LEU A 51 -2.32 8.66 10.76
CA LEU A 51 -1.54 8.18 9.62
C LEU A 51 -2.43 7.41 8.65
N ILE A 52 -3.29 6.52 9.16
CA ILE A 52 -4.22 5.73 8.34
C ILE A 52 -5.18 6.64 7.58
N SER A 53 -5.79 7.63 8.24
CA SER A 53 -6.67 8.59 7.59
C SER A 53 -5.94 9.41 6.51
N GLY A 54 -4.70 9.85 6.77
CA GLY A 54 -3.90 10.56 5.78
C GLY A 54 -3.53 9.70 4.56
N THR A 55 -3.17 8.44 4.80
CA THR A 55 -2.91 7.46 3.74
C THR A 55 -4.16 7.21 2.89
N LEU A 56 -5.31 7.00 3.52
CA LEU A 56 -6.57 6.78 2.80
C LEU A 56 -6.97 7.99 1.97
N PHE A 57 -6.88 9.20 2.53
CA PHE A 57 -7.14 10.42 1.78
C PHE A 57 -6.22 10.57 0.56
N SER A 58 -4.92 10.36 0.74
CA SER A 58 -3.94 10.43 -0.36
C SER A 58 -4.21 9.38 -1.44
N TRP A 59 -4.65 8.18 -1.02
CA TRP A 59 -5.03 7.12 -1.93
C TRP A 59 -6.32 7.43 -2.70
N GLU A 60 -7.38 7.85 -2.04
CA GLU A 60 -8.63 8.23 -2.72
C GLU A 60 -8.37 9.35 -3.74
N ASP A 61 -7.53 10.33 -3.37
CA ASP A 61 -7.18 11.44 -4.25
C ASP A 61 -6.37 10.97 -5.47
N THR A 62 -5.42 10.05 -5.27
CA THR A 62 -4.63 9.44 -6.35
C THR A 62 -5.50 8.56 -7.24
N GLN A 63 -6.30 7.66 -6.65
CA GLN A 63 -7.17 6.73 -7.35
C GLN A 63 -8.18 7.47 -8.23
N ALA A 64 -8.76 8.58 -7.73
CA ALA A 64 -9.70 9.39 -8.48
C ALA A 64 -9.06 10.13 -9.69
N ALA A 65 -7.74 10.32 -9.70
CA ALA A 65 -7.01 10.89 -10.83
C ALA A 65 -6.44 9.83 -11.79
N ARG A 66 -6.34 8.56 -11.38
CA ARG A 66 -5.84 7.47 -12.23
C ARG A 66 -6.93 6.99 -13.20
N LYS A 67 -6.49 6.68 -14.42
CA LYS A 67 -7.35 6.12 -15.49
C LYS A 67 -7.37 4.59 -15.50
N THR A 68 -6.38 3.97 -14.86
CA THR A 68 -6.18 2.53 -14.83
C THR A 68 -6.61 1.96 -13.48
N PRO A 69 -7.18 0.74 -13.46
CA PRO A 69 -7.40 0.03 -12.21
C PRO A 69 -6.10 -0.06 -11.42
N SER A 70 -6.16 0.39 -10.18
CA SER A 70 -5.03 0.43 -9.28
C SER A 70 -5.49 0.19 -7.85
N GLU A 71 -4.58 -0.31 -7.03
CA GLU A 71 -4.83 -0.67 -5.64
C GLU A 71 -3.77 -0.10 -4.72
N LEU A 72 -4.15 0.11 -3.46
CA LEU A 72 -3.21 0.48 -2.39
C LEU A 72 -2.86 -0.75 -1.57
N VAL A 73 -1.57 -0.93 -1.31
CA VAL A 73 -1.01 -1.85 -0.33
C VAL A 73 -0.36 -1.04 0.78
N VAL A 74 -0.74 -1.30 2.02
CA VAL A 74 -0.21 -0.59 3.19
C VAL A 74 0.55 -1.57 4.06
N PHE A 75 1.88 -1.44 4.11
CA PHE A 75 2.71 -2.21 5.02
C PHE A 75 2.62 -1.61 6.42
N LEU A 76 2.18 -2.41 7.39
CA LEU A 76 2.05 -1.98 8.78
C LEU A 76 3.11 -2.66 9.63
N ASN A 77 4.01 -1.87 10.24
CA ASN A 77 4.99 -2.44 11.15
C ASN A 77 4.33 -2.85 12.47
N ASP A 78 4.32 -4.14 12.74
CA ASP A 78 3.82 -4.77 13.96
C ASP A 78 4.92 -5.38 14.83
N SER A 79 6.20 -5.13 14.51
CA SER A 79 7.34 -5.73 15.20
C SER A 79 7.43 -5.30 16.67
N ASP A 80 7.15 -4.04 16.96
CA ASP A 80 7.30 -3.48 18.32
C ASP A 80 5.98 -3.47 19.12
N ARG A 81 4.84 -3.50 18.42
CA ARG A 81 3.53 -3.34 19.06
C ARG A 81 2.42 -3.95 18.23
N ARG A 82 1.42 -4.46 18.94
CA ARG A 82 0.16 -4.88 18.34
C ARG A 82 -0.53 -3.68 17.68
N ILE A 83 -1.02 -3.90 16.47
CA ILE A 83 -1.83 -2.93 15.73
C ILE A 83 -3.29 -3.08 16.17
N ASP A 84 -3.96 -1.96 16.41
CA ASP A 84 -5.39 -1.95 16.66
C ASP A 84 -6.15 -2.46 15.43
N ASN A 85 -6.98 -3.49 15.63
CA ASN A 85 -7.80 -4.08 14.57
C ASN A 85 -8.71 -3.05 13.90
N GLN A 86 -9.17 -2.01 14.60
CA GLN A 86 -9.99 -0.95 14.01
C GLN A 86 -9.25 -0.22 12.88
N LEU A 87 -7.92 -0.06 13.00
CA LEU A 87 -7.10 0.57 11.95
C LEU A 87 -6.96 -0.33 10.73
N ILE A 88 -6.83 -1.65 10.94
CA ILE A 88 -6.78 -2.64 9.85
C ILE A 88 -8.12 -2.66 9.11
N THR A 89 -9.23 -2.77 9.84
CA THR A 89 -10.58 -2.75 9.26
C THR A 89 -10.88 -1.44 8.53
N ALA A 90 -10.36 -0.30 9.00
CA ALA A 90 -10.51 0.96 8.29
C ALA A 90 -9.84 0.93 6.90
N LEU A 91 -8.63 0.36 6.78
CA LEU A 91 -7.97 0.20 5.48
C LEU A 91 -8.79 -0.71 4.55
N GLU A 92 -9.22 -1.87 5.05
CA GLU A 92 -9.99 -2.86 4.29
C GLU A 92 -11.29 -2.28 3.73
N LYS A 93 -12.02 -1.48 4.53
CA LYS A 93 -13.27 -0.83 4.11
C LYS A 93 -13.11 0.14 2.94
N TYR A 94 -11.91 0.67 2.75
CA TYR A 94 -11.57 1.56 1.64
C TYR A 94 -10.81 0.84 0.51
N ASN A 95 -10.82 -0.50 0.50
CA ASN A 95 -10.09 -1.34 -0.45
C ASN A 95 -8.56 -1.07 -0.47
N ALA A 96 -8.02 -0.53 0.62
CA ALA A 96 -6.59 -0.51 0.85
C ALA A 96 -6.20 -1.83 1.52
N TYR A 97 -5.25 -2.55 0.94
CA TYR A 97 -4.86 -3.88 1.37
C TYR A 97 -3.77 -3.81 2.45
N PRO A 98 -4.08 -4.04 3.74
CA PRO A 98 -3.10 -4.02 4.79
C PRO A 98 -2.23 -5.29 4.75
N ILE A 99 -0.92 -5.14 4.88
CA ILE A 99 0.02 -6.25 5.10
C ILE A 99 0.77 -5.95 6.38
N LYS A 100 0.60 -6.76 7.43
CA LYS A 100 1.48 -6.67 8.60
C LYS A 100 2.88 -7.09 8.22
N TRP A 101 3.88 -6.42 8.77
CA TRP A 101 5.27 -6.70 8.43
C TRP A 101 5.67 -8.15 8.77
N SER A 102 5.16 -8.69 9.87
CA SER A 102 5.34 -10.09 10.26
C SER A 102 4.72 -11.10 9.27
N GLU A 103 3.67 -10.70 8.54
CA GLU A 103 2.88 -11.55 7.64
C GLU A 103 3.33 -11.43 6.17
N ARG A 104 4.31 -10.58 5.85
CA ARG A 104 4.72 -10.23 4.48
C ARG A 104 5.12 -11.43 3.61
N GLU A 105 5.56 -12.52 4.23
CA GLU A 105 5.98 -13.77 3.55
C GLU A 105 4.85 -14.80 3.40
N PHE A 106 3.65 -14.49 3.89
CA PHE A 106 2.48 -15.34 3.68
C PHE A 106 2.13 -15.41 2.19
N LYS A 107 1.65 -16.57 1.77
CA LYS A 107 1.41 -16.88 0.36
C LYS A 107 0.44 -15.89 -0.29
N GLU A 108 -0.62 -15.49 0.42
CA GLU A 108 -1.59 -14.51 -0.09
C GLU A 108 -0.95 -13.13 -0.30
N ASN A 109 -0.08 -12.71 0.64
CA ASN A 109 0.62 -11.42 0.57
C ASN A 109 1.66 -11.40 -0.54
N LEU A 110 2.42 -12.48 -0.71
CA LEU A 110 3.35 -12.61 -1.84
C LEU A 110 2.61 -12.63 -3.18
N TYR A 111 1.46 -13.32 -3.26
CA TYR A 111 0.61 -13.31 -4.46
C TYR A 111 0.09 -11.90 -4.76
N LYS A 112 -0.20 -11.09 -3.75
CA LYS A 112 -0.61 -9.69 -3.93
C LYS A 112 0.51 -8.84 -4.53
N LEU A 113 1.77 -9.11 -4.16
CA LEU A 113 2.91 -8.27 -4.54
C LEU A 113 3.59 -8.69 -5.84
N ALA A 114 3.86 -9.98 -6.01
CA ALA A 114 4.76 -10.51 -7.04
C ALA A 114 4.08 -10.94 -8.35
N SER A 115 2.80 -11.33 -8.26
CA SER A 115 2.08 -11.94 -9.38
C SER A 115 1.81 -10.97 -10.50
#